data_AF-A0A6A6QIT3-F1
#
_entry.id   AF-A0A6A6QIT3-F1
#
_cell.length_a   1.000
_cell.length_b   1.000
_cell.length_c   1.000
_cell.angle_alpha   90.00
_cell.angle_beta   90.00
_cell.angle_gamma   90.00
#
_symmetry.space_group_name_H-M   'P 1'
#
loop_
_entity.id
_entity.type
_entity.pdbx_description
1 polymer ?
#
loop_
_entity_poly.entity_id
_entity_poly.type
_entity_poly.pdbx_seq_one_letter_code
_entity_poly.pdbx_strand_id
1 'polypeptide(L)'
;MPSEDENIRFLYLILTINGSPSALIDWDAVGAALALKKGAVTKRWSRLQKAIKDGANPGPSAHEFLWLLVKHTNGEAGKVCS
;
A
#
# COMPACT_ATOMS: atom_id res chain seq x y z
N MET A 1 -15.43 -13.79 8.78
CA MET A 1 -14.58 -12.59 8.68
C MET A 1 -13.37 -12.97 7.85
N PRO A 2 -12.95 -12.18 6.85
CA PRO A 2 -11.77 -12.53 6.05
C PRO A 2 -10.53 -12.64 6.94
N SER A 3 -9.65 -13.57 6.59
CA SER A 3 -8.33 -13.68 7.20
C SER A 3 -7.46 -12.47 6.86
N GLU A 4 -6.40 -12.26 7.65
CA GLU A 4 -5.45 -11.18 7.41
C GLU A 4 -4.78 -11.29 6.02
N ASP A 5 -4.45 -12.52 5.59
CA ASP A 5 -3.90 -12.78 4.27
C ASP A 5 -4.89 -12.43 3.14
N GLU A 6 -6.18 -12.71 3.33
CA GLU A 6 -7.23 -12.30 2.38
C GLU A 6 -7.37 -10.77 2.31
N ASN A 7 -7.32 -10.09 3.45
CA ASN A 7 -7.37 -8.62 3.50
C ASN A 7 -6.15 -7.99 2.79
N ILE A 8 -4.94 -8.54 3.01
CA ILE A 8 -3.71 -8.09 2.34
C ILE A 8 -3.83 -8.25 0.82
N ARG A 9 -4.28 -9.40 0.34
CA ARG A 9 -4.47 -9.66 -1.10
C ARG A 9 -5.52 -8.72 -1.70
N PHE A 10 -6.60 -8.48 -0.97
CA PHE A 10 -7.66 -7.57 -1.41
C PHE A 10 -7.19 -6.11 -1.52
N LEU A 11 -6.51 -5.58 -0.50
CA LEU A 11 -5.95 -4.23 -0.54
C LEU A 11 -4.89 -4.09 -1.64
N TYR A 12 -4.06 -5.11 -1.83
CA TYR A 12 -3.09 -5.14 -2.91
C TYR A 12 -3.75 -5.13 -4.29
N LEU A 13 -4.84 -5.88 -4.47
CA LEU A 13 -5.63 -5.85 -5.69
C LEU A 13 -6.21 -4.46 -5.95
N ILE A 14 -6.81 -3.81 -4.95
CA ILE A 14 -7.36 -2.44 -5.09
C ILE A 14 -6.30 -1.46 -5.61
N LEU A 15 -5.08 -1.51 -5.04
CA LEU A 15 -4.00 -0.63 -5.47
C LEU A 15 -3.51 -0.95 -6.88
N THR A 16 -3.59 -2.20 -7.34
CA THR A 16 -2.93 -2.65 -8.58
C THR A 16 -3.88 -2.95 -9.74
N ILE A 17 -5.20 -2.88 -9.53
CA ILE A 17 -6.21 -3.28 -10.52
C ILE A 17 -6.12 -2.50 -11.85
N ASN A 18 -5.71 -1.23 -11.79
CA ASN A 18 -5.53 -0.35 -12.95
C ASN A 18 -4.05 -0.17 -13.33
N GLY A 19 -3.19 -1.13 -12.98
CA GLY A 19 -1.75 -1.07 -13.25
C GLY A 19 -0.94 -0.64 -12.03
N SER A 20 0.22 -0.01 -12.27
CA SER A 20 1.13 0.36 -11.18
C SER A 20 0.59 1.55 -10.36
N PRO A 21 0.37 1.41 -9.03
CA PRO A 21 -0.11 2.50 -8.19
C PRO A 21 0.92 3.59 -7.92
N SER A 22 2.18 3.40 -8.34
CA SER A 22 3.28 4.26 -7.91
C SER A 22 3.12 5.74 -8.27
N ALA A 23 2.37 6.05 -9.33
CA ALA A 23 2.07 7.42 -9.73
C ALA A 23 0.91 8.05 -8.94
N LEU A 24 0.06 7.23 -8.30
CA LEU A 24 -1.10 7.68 -7.52
C LEU A 24 -0.77 7.84 -6.03
N ILE A 25 0.23 7.13 -5.51
CA ILE A 25 0.60 7.16 -4.09
C ILE A 25 1.39 8.43 -3.77
N ASP A 26 0.94 9.18 -2.77
CA ASP A 26 1.71 10.21 -2.09
C ASP A 26 2.72 9.57 -1.13
N TRP A 27 3.90 9.25 -1.67
CA TRP A 27 4.99 8.61 -0.93
C TRP A 27 5.56 9.48 0.20
N ASP A 28 5.40 10.79 0.10
CA ASP A 28 5.93 11.74 1.09
C ASP A 28 4.98 11.79 2.30
N ALA A 29 3.65 11.78 2.08
CA ALA A 29 2.66 11.62 3.15
C ALA A 29 2.77 10.25 3.84
N VAL A 30 2.94 9.17 3.07
CA VAL A 30 3.19 7.82 3.62
C VAL A 30 4.47 7.79 4.46
N GLY A 31 5.53 8.44 3.97
CA GLY A 31 6.79 8.58 4.69
C GLY A 31 6.63 9.32 6.01
N ALA A 32 5.92 10.45 6.01
CA ALA A 32 5.63 11.21 7.21
C ALA A 32 4.86 10.38 8.25
N ALA A 33 3.81 9.68 7.84
CA ALA A 33 2.99 8.85 8.73
C ALA A 33 3.77 7.68 9.37
N LEU A 34 4.80 7.17 8.69
CA LEU A 34 5.67 6.10 9.18
C LEU A 34 6.97 6.61 9.82
N ALA A 35 7.20 7.93 9.86
CA ALA A 35 8.48 8.55 10.20
C ALA A 35 9.67 7.98 9.38
N LEU A 36 9.45 7.69 8.10
CA LEU A 36 10.41 7.12 7.17
C LEU A 36 10.68 8.05 5.99
N LYS A 37 11.91 7.99 5.47
CA LYS A 37 12.24 8.61 4.18
C LYS A 37 11.54 7.87 3.04
N LYS A 38 11.13 8.60 2.00
CA LYS A 38 10.53 8.08 0.76
C LYS A 38 11.22 6.83 0.21
N GLY A 39 12.56 6.84 0.14
CA GLY A 39 13.34 5.69 -0.35
C GLY A 39 13.23 4.43 0.51
N ALA A 40 12.97 4.53 1.81
CA ALA A 40 12.72 3.38 2.68
C ALA A 40 11.31 2.82 2.47
N VAL A 41 10.32 3.70 2.30
CA VAL A 41 8.93 3.35 2.01
C VAL A 41 8.82 2.62 0.67
N THR A 42 9.43 3.13 -0.39
CA THR A 42 9.39 2.49 -1.72
C THR A 42 10.09 1.14 -1.72
N LYS A 43 11.18 0.97 -0.96
CA LYS A 43 11.79 -0.35 -0.74
C LYS A 43 10.86 -1.32 -0.01
N ARG A 44 10.13 -0.85 1.00
CA ARG A 44 9.11 -1.66 1.70
C ARG A 44 8.01 -2.10 0.73
N TRP A 45 7.56 -1.20 -0.16
CA TRP A 45 6.64 -1.52 -1.24
C TRP A 45 7.17 -2.61 -2.18
N SER A 46 8.41 -2.50 -2.68
CA SER A 46 9.00 -3.52 -3.55
C SER A 46 9.11 -4.89 -2.86
N ARG A 47 9.44 -4.92 -1.56
CA ARG A 47 9.50 -6.17 -0.78
C ARG A 47 8.12 -6.82 -0.63
N LEU A 48 7.10 -6.02 -0.35
CA LEU A 48 5.72 -6.49 -0.25
C LEU A 48 5.22 -7.05 -1.59
N GLN A 49 5.47 -6.34 -2.69
CA GLN A 49 5.14 -6.82 -4.04
C GLN A 49 5.80 -8.17 -4.35
N LYS A 50 7.07 -8.32 -3.98
CA LYS A 50 7.80 -9.58 -4.17
C LYS A 50 7.17 -10.71 -3.34
N ALA A 51 6.94 -10.49 -2.05
CA ALA A 51 6.34 -11.50 -1.18
C ALA A 51 4.97 -11.99 -1.70
N ILE A 52 4.10 -11.06 -2.12
CA ILE A 52 2.79 -11.41 -2.68
C ILE A 52 2.93 -12.21 -3.99
N LYS A 53 3.84 -11.82 -4.89
CA LYS A 53 4.10 -12.56 -6.15
C LYS A 53 4.64 -13.96 -5.90
N ASP A 54 5.50 -14.11 -4.90
CA ASP A 54 6.11 -15.39 -4.51
C ASP A 54 5.13 -16.26 -3.68
N GLY A 55 3.90 -15.76 -3.39
CA GLY A 55 2.92 -16.44 -2.55
C GLY A 55 3.29 -16.51 -1.07
N ALA A 56 4.30 -15.74 -0.65
CA ALA A 56 4.78 -15.67 0.72
C ALA A 56 4.00 -14.64 1.54
N ASN A 57 3.97 -14.81 2.87
CA ASN A 57 3.37 -13.83 3.77
C ASN A 57 4.27 -12.57 3.84
N PRO A 58 3.76 -11.37 3.48
CA PRO A 58 4.53 -10.12 3.49
C PRO A 58 4.83 -9.57 4.89
N GLY A 59 4.41 -10.27 5.95
CA GLY A 59 4.66 -9.95 7.35
C GLY A 59 3.46 -9.27 8.02
N PRO A 60 3.45 -9.22 9.37
CA PRO A 60 2.31 -8.75 10.16
C PRO A 60 1.96 -7.28 9.94
N SER A 61 2.92 -6.45 9.55
CA SER A 61 2.66 -5.02 9.27
C SER A 61 2.16 -4.75 7.84
N ALA A 62 1.97 -5.78 7.02
CA ALA A 62 1.64 -5.61 5.60
C ALA A 62 0.23 -5.04 5.41
N HIS A 63 -0.74 -5.49 6.22
CA HIS A 63 -2.10 -4.99 6.18
C HIS A 63 -2.15 -3.48 6.48
N GLU A 64 -1.56 -3.06 7.60
CA GLU A 64 -1.50 -1.64 8.00
C GLU A 64 -0.76 -0.78 6.96
N PHE A 65 0.34 -1.30 6.41
CA PHE A 65 1.10 -0.61 5.38
C PHE A 65 0.27 -0.41 4.10
N LEU A 66 -0.41 -1.46 3.61
CA LEU A 66 -1.28 -1.37 2.44
C LEU A 66 -2.43 -0.39 2.66
N TRP A 67 -3.05 -0.42 3.83
CA TRP A 67 -4.12 0.51 4.18
C TRP A 67 -3.63 1.96 4.17
N LEU A 68 -2.41 2.20 4.65
CA LEU A 68 -1.80 3.53 4.65
C LEU A 68 -1.50 4.01 3.22
N LEU A 69 -1.09 3.11 2.31
CA LEU A 69 -0.96 3.43 0.89
C LEU A 69 -2.31 3.81 0.27
N VAL A 70 -3.39 3.06 0.56
CA VAL A 70 -4.74 3.39 0.08
C VAL A 70 -5.21 4.75 0.57
N LYS A 71 -4.99 5.06 1.86
CA LYS A 71 -5.34 6.38 2.43
C LYS A 71 -4.61 7.55 1.76
N HIS A 72 -3.37 7.33 1.35
CA HIS A 72 -2.53 8.35 0.73
C HIS A 72 -2.41 8.17 -0.78
N THR A 73 -3.36 7.49 -1.44
CA THR A 73 -3.50 7.57 -2.90
C THR A 73 -4.31 8.79 -3.31
N ASN A 74 -3.72 9.62 -4.17
CA ASN A 74 -4.38 10.76 -4.83
C ASN A 74 -5.22 10.29 -6.02
N GLY A 75 -6.09 9.31 -5.79
CA GLY A 75 -7.19 9.03 -6.70
C GLY A 75 -8.30 10.07 -6.47
N GLU A 76 -9.06 10.41 -7.50
CA GLU A 76 -10.23 11.30 -7.38
C GLU A 76 -11.28 10.86 -6.33
N ALA A 77 -11.10 9.71 -5.67
CA ALA A 77 -11.82 9.27 -4.49
C ALA A 77 -11.51 10.08 -3.20
N GLY A 78 -10.46 10.90 -3.17
CA GLY A 78 -10.09 11.74 -2.02
C GLY A 78 -10.50 13.22 -2.11
N LYS A 79 -11.00 13.68 -3.27
CA LYS A 79 -11.57 15.03 -3.44
C LYS A 79 -13.08 15.02 -3.18
N VAL A 80 -13.48 14.59 -1.98
CA VAL A 80 -14.80 14.97 -1.46
C VAL A 80 -14.56 15.95 -0.32
N CYS A 81 -14.73 17.22 -0.67
CA CYS A 81 -15.09 18.34 0.19
C CYS A 81 -14.29 18.54 1.49
N SER A 82 -13.46 19.58 1.50
CA SER A 82 -13.44 20.60 2.56
C SER A 82 -12.97 21.91 1.95
#